data_AF-A0A101EFQ3-F1
#
_entry.id   AF-A0A101EFQ3-F1
#
_cell.length_a   1.000
_cell.length_b   1.000
_cell.length_c   1.000
_cell.angle_alpha   90.00
_cell.angle_beta   90.00
_cell.angle_gamma   90.00
#
_symmetry.space_group_name_H-M   'P 1'
#
loop_
_entity.id
_entity.type
_entity.pdbx_description
1 polymer ?
#
loop_
_entity_poly.entity_id
_entity_poly.type
_entity_poly.pdbx_seq_one_letter_code
_entity_poly.pdbx_strand_id
1 'polypeptide(L)'
;MKRVTLVVFSLIIVIAAVLFYLRVESVSQPPKVSTLGIKLENVEEYVEGKAFVFCKSSLVVSPASGKVEWIKGNGDRVRRGSVVAKVGGKVVLAESSGILLHGIDELSGIWNLESVWQEGKLTPFFGESKVIRNGTRVEAGLPIGEIRDNLLIRLVLELKREDFYADWLDKKRISIFFPSFGREEESTLEDVKPVGNKLLLLLSFTGWDDIVKFRTVDVRLVKRKFMGAIIPVNAIIIKEGKSGVYMVRGGRVFFREIKFRELSSALAVTSDLKEGERIVIEPDKVSEGAFIRW
;
A
#
# COMPACT_ATOMS: atom_id res chain seq x y z
N MET A 1 84.84 -18.96 4.69
CA MET A 1 83.75 -18.78 3.69
C MET A 1 82.69 -19.88 3.76
N LYS A 2 83.02 -21.19 3.61
CA LYS A 2 82.01 -22.28 3.53
C LYS A 2 80.97 -22.34 4.67
N ARG A 3 81.35 -22.03 5.91
CA ARG A 3 80.42 -22.02 7.07
C ARG A 3 79.40 -20.87 7.02
N VAL A 4 79.81 -19.69 6.55
CA VAL A 4 78.90 -18.53 6.43
C VAL A 4 77.87 -18.79 5.34
N THR A 5 78.31 -19.37 4.21
CA THR A 5 77.41 -19.76 3.11
C THR A 5 76.37 -20.80 3.56
N LEU A 6 76.77 -21.77 4.39
CA LEU A 6 75.86 -22.80 4.93
C LEU A 6 74.81 -22.19 5.87
N VAL A 7 75.22 -21.26 6.75
CA VAL A 7 74.30 -20.58 7.68
C VAL A 7 73.30 -19.71 6.93
N VAL A 8 73.75 -18.93 5.94
CA VAL A 8 72.86 -18.11 5.10
C VAL A 8 71.87 -18.98 4.33
N PHE A 9 72.31 -20.11 3.77
CA PHE A 9 71.43 -21.04 3.06
C PHE A 9 70.37 -21.66 3.99
N SER A 10 70.76 -22.07 5.20
CA SER A 10 69.81 -22.58 6.21
C SER A 10 68.79 -21.53 6.63
N LEU A 11 69.20 -20.27 6.76
CA LEU A 11 68.31 -19.16 7.11
C LEU A 11 67.28 -18.87 6.01
N ILE A 12 67.71 -18.92 4.74
CA ILE A 12 66.81 -18.76 3.58
C ILE A 12 65.77 -19.87 3.54
N ILE A 13 66.15 -21.12 3.81
CA ILE A 13 65.20 -22.25 3.87
C ILE A 13 64.19 -22.06 4.99
N VAL A 14 64.63 -21.64 6.17
CA VAL A 14 63.72 -21.37 7.30
C VAL A 14 62.76 -20.23 6.97
N ILE A 15 63.25 -19.14 6.37
CA ILE A 15 62.40 -18.02 5.94
C ILE A 15 61.39 -18.49 4.88
N ALA A 16 61.83 -19.27 3.89
CA ALA A 16 60.95 -19.81 2.85
C ALA A 16 59.88 -20.76 3.44
N ALA A 17 60.25 -21.61 4.40
CA ALA A 17 59.33 -22.49 5.10
C ALA A 17 58.32 -21.72 5.97
N VAL A 18 58.76 -20.65 6.66
CA VAL A 18 57.87 -19.77 7.42
C VAL A 18 56.93 -19.02 6.50
N LEU A 19 57.42 -18.46 5.38
CA LEU A 19 56.56 -17.80 4.40
C LEU A 19 55.57 -18.77 3.74
N PHE A 20 55.99 -20.01 3.46
CA PHE A 20 55.10 -21.06 2.97
C PHE A 20 54.04 -21.44 4.01
N TYR A 21 54.43 -21.64 5.26
CA TYR A 21 53.51 -21.94 6.36
C TYR A 21 52.49 -20.82 6.55
N LEU A 22 52.94 -19.56 6.62
CA LEU A 22 52.06 -18.39 6.73
C LEU A 22 51.14 -18.23 5.51
N ARG A 23 51.62 -18.56 4.31
CA ARG A 23 50.80 -18.55 3.10
C ARG A 23 49.73 -19.64 3.13
N VAL A 24 50.08 -20.86 3.52
CA VAL A 24 49.14 -21.99 3.65
C VAL A 24 48.10 -21.70 4.73
N GLU A 25 48.51 -21.18 5.89
CA GLU A 25 47.61 -20.81 6.98
C GLU A 25 46.67 -19.66 6.59
N SER A 26 47.19 -18.64 5.90
CA SER A 26 46.38 -17.53 5.36
C SER A 26 45.41 -17.96 4.27
N VAL A 27 45.73 -18.97 3.46
CA VAL A 27 44.83 -19.54 2.43
C VAL A 27 43.83 -20.53 3.04
N SER A 28 44.14 -21.10 4.21
CA SER A 28 43.30 -22.09 4.89
C SER A 28 42.18 -21.49 5.73
N GLN A 29 42.19 -20.17 6.00
CA GLN A 29 41.09 -19.54 6.71
C GLN A 29 39.92 -19.29 5.76
N PRO A 30 38.73 -19.84 6.04
CA PRO A 30 37.57 -19.64 5.18
C PRO A 30 37.20 -18.15 5.15
N PRO A 31 36.82 -17.60 3.99
CA PRO A 31 36.48 -16.18 3.89
C PRO A 31 35.34 -15.85 4.84
N LYS A 32 35.45 -14.68 5.51
CA LYS A 32 34.36 -14.13 6.30
C LYS A 32 33.38 -13.45 5.37
N VAL A 33 32.14 -13.91 5.36
CA VAL A 33 31.13 -13.48 4.38
C VAL A 33 29.88 -13.03 5.10
N SER A 34 29.32 -11.91 4.67
CA SER A 34 28.05 -11.41 5.21
C SER A 34 26.91 -12.33 4.83
N THR A 35 26.14 -12.75 5.82
CA THR A 35 24.97 -13.62 5.63
C THR A 35 23.72 -13.00 6.23
N LEU A 36 22.57 -13.35 5.64
CA LEU A 36 21.25 -12.97 6.14
C LEU A 36 20.54 -14.21 6.65
N GLY A 37 20.09 -14.18 7.90
CA GLY A 37 19.10 -15.13 8.41
C GLY A 37 17.73 -14.78 7.85
N ILE A 38 17.06 -15.75 7.24
CA ILE A 38 15.75 -15.57 6.63
C ILE A 38 14.70 -15.47 7.72
N LYS A 39 13.94 -14.38 7.67
CA LYS A 39 12.70 -14.17 8.39
C LYS A 39 11.58 -14.07 7.37
N LEU A 40 10.47 -14.75 7.65
CA LEU A 40 9.28 -14.64 6.82
C LEU A 40 8.45 -13.44 7.26
N GLU A 41 8.00 -12.66 6.29
CA GLU A 41 7.14 -11.51 6.49
C GLU A 41 5.83 -11.69 5.73
N ASN A 42 4.75 -11.09 6.23
CA ASN A 42 3.51 -10.99 5.48
C ASN A 42 3.70 -9.95 4.39
N VAL A 43 3.74 -10.42 3.15
CA VAL A 43 3.87 -9.57 1.97
C VAL A 43 2.49 -9.45 1.32
N GLU A 44 2.13 -8.21 1.03
CA GLU A 44 0.89 -7.88 0.35
C GLU A 44 1.17 -7.50 -1.09
N GLU A 45 0.50 -8.18 -2.00
CA GLU A 45 0.44 -7.76 -3.39
C GLU A 45 -0.84 -6.94 -3.59
N TYR A 46 -0.71 -5.73 -4.11
CA TYR A 46 -1.83 -4.81 -4.27
C TYR A 46 -1.81 -4.05 -5.60
N VAL A 47 -2.92 -3.39 -5.92
CA VAL A 47 -3.03 -2.39 -6.99
C VAL A 47 -3.35 -1.05 -6.35
N GLU A 48 -2.66 0.00 -6.76
CA GLU A 48 -3.00 1.38 -6.39
C GLU A 48 -4.00 1.98 -7.36
N GLY A 49 -4.92 2.79 -6.85
CA GLY A 49 -5.78 3.61 -7.68
C GLY A 49 -6.54 4.66 -6.88
N LYS A 50 -7.26 5.52 -7.60
CA LYS A 50 -8.06 6.59 -7.02
C LYS A 50 -9.53 6.23 -7.10
N ALA A 51 -10.17 6.10 -5.94
CA ALA A 51 -11.58 5.77 -5.83
C ALA A 51 -12.43 7.04 -5.64
N PHE A 52 -13.59 7.08 -6.28
CA PHE A 52 -14.62 8.09 -6.10
C PHE A 52 -15.62 7.62 -5.04
N VAL A 53 -15.87 8.44 -4.03
CA VAL A 53 -16.71 8.11 -2.89
C VAL A 53 -18.15 8.53 -3.17
N PHE A 54 -19.05 7.55 -3.13
CA PHE A 54 -20.48 7.72 -3.25
C PHE A 54 -21.19 7.28 -1.98
N CYS A 55 -22.03 8.17 -1.48
CA CYS A 55 -22.95 7.91 -0.39
C CYS A 55 -24.27 8.59 -0.71
N LYS A 56 -25.36 8.13 -0.08
CA LYS A 56 -26.64 8.84 -0.16
C LYS A 56 -26.49 10.19 0.53
N SER A 57 -27.01 11.25 -0.07
CA SER A 57 -26.98 12.57 0.55
C SER A 57 -28.31 13.32 0.43
N SER A 58 -28.50 14.31 1.29
CA SER A 58 -29.62 15.25 1.26
C SER A 58 -29.12 16.67 1.52
N LEU A 59 -29.61 17.63 0.75
CA LEU A 59 -29.27 19.04 0.95
C LEU A 59 -29.93 19.57 2.22
N VAL A 60 -29.22 20.42 2.95
CA VAL A 60 -29.79 21.24 4.01
C VAL A 60 -30.21 22.55 3.38
N VAL A 61 -31.52 22.83 3.33
CA VAL A 61 -32.08 23.97 2.62
C VAL A 61 -32.56 25.05 3.59
N SER A 62 -32.35 26.32 3.22
CA SER A 62 -32.80 27.44 4.03
C SER A 62 -34.33 27.62 3.99
N PRO A 63 -35.05 27.63 5.12
CA PRO A 63 -36.50 27.84 5.16
C PRO A 63 -36.92 29.32 5.09
N ALA A 64 -35.98 30.25 5.16
CA ALA A 64 -36.21 31.69 5.11
C ALA A 64 -34.95 32.45 4.68
N SER A 65 -35.10 33.67 4.18
CA SER A 65 -33.95 34.55 3.94
C SER A 65 -33.42 35.12 5.25
N GLY A 66 -32.11 35.11 5.46
CA GLY A 66 -31.52 35.59 6.71
C GLY A 66 -30.06 35.19 6.91
N LYS A 67 -29.54 35.44 8.11
CA LYS A 67 -28.21 34.97 8.52
C LYS A 67 -28.29 33.53 9.01
N VAL A 68 -27.30 32.72 8.65
CA VAL A 68 -27.13 31.34 9.12
C VAL A 68 -26.49 31.32 10.50
N GLU A 69 -27.05 30.52 11.40
CA GLU A 69 -26.53 30.18 12.72
C GLU A 69 -26.51 28.65 12.86
N TRP A 70 -25.35 28.03 12.66
CA TRP A 70 -25.12 26.60 12.86
C TRP A 70 -25.23 26.24 14.33
N ILE A 71 -26.08 25.25 14.62
CA ILE A 71 -26.25 24.65 15.95
C ILE A 71 -25.38 23.39 16.09
N LYS A 72 -25.11 22.72 14.98
CA LYS A 72 -24.20 21.57 14.88
C LYS A 72 -22.91 21.97 14.17
N GLY A 73 -21.82 21.27 14.49
CA GLY A 73 -20.52 21.47 13.89
C GLY A 73 -20.39 20.82 12.51
N ASN A 74 -19.47 21.34 11.70
CA ASN A 74 -19.11 20.72 10.44
C ASN A 74 -18.41 19.38 10.71
N GLY A 75 -18.95 18.30 10.15
CA GLY A 75 -18.52 16.93 10.40
C GLY A 75 -19.28 16.23 11.54
N ASP A 76 -20.24 16.89 12.19
CA ASP A 76 -21.02 16.28 13.27
C ASP A 76 -21.98 15.22 12.73
N ARG A 77 -22.16 14.16 13.52
CA ARG A 77 -23.23 13.19 13.29
C ARG A 77 -24.57 13.78 13.71
N VAL A 78 -25.53 13.75 12.79
CA VAL A 78 -26.88 14.25 13.00
C VAL A 78 -27.91 13.14 12.81
N ARG A 79 -29.01 13.24 13.55
CA ARG A 79 -30.18 12.36 13.39
C ARG A 79 -31.25 13.12 12.62
N ARG A 80 -32.04 12.41 11.81
CA ARG A 80 -33.25 12.96 11.21
C ARG A 80 -34.13 13.65 12.26
N GLY A 81 -34.61 14.85 11.93
CA GLY A 81 -35.43 15.69 12.80
C GLY A 81 -34.65 16.50 13.84
N SER A 82 -33.33 16.33 13.96
CA SER A 82 -32.52 17.16 14.86
C SER A 82 -32.33 18.58 14.30
N VAL A 83 -32.22 19.56 15.19
CA VAL A 83 -31.92 20.95 14.81
C VAL A 83 -30.45 21.05 14.41
N VAL A 84 -30.20 21.51 13.18
CA VAL A 84 -28.84 21.66 12.63
C VAL A 84 -28.40 23.11 12.51
N ALA A 85 -29.34 24.02 12.24
CA ALA A 85 -29.09 25.44 12.10
C ALA A 85 -30.35 26.26 12.42
N LYS A 86 -30.19 27.58 12.46
CA LYS A 86 -31.26 28.56 12.33
C LYS A 86 -30.93 29.52 11.17
N VAL A 87 -31.93 29.91 10.41
CA VAL A 87 -31.79 30.96 9.39
C VAL A 87 -32.90 31.98 9.54
N GLY A 88 -32.53 33.25 9.73
CA GLY A 88 -33.50 34.33 9.92
C GLY A 88 -34.45 34.08 11.11
N GLY A 89 -33.97 33.41 12.16
CA GLY A 89 -34.77 33.03 13.33
C GLY A 89 -35.60 31.75 13.18
N LYS A 90 -35.70 31.15 11.98
CA LYS A 90 -36.38 29.87 11.77
C LYS A 90 -35.43 28.69 11.93
N VAL A 91 -35.91 27.63 12.57
CA VAL A 91 -35.16 26.38 12.78
C VAL A 91 -35.03 25.59 11.47
N VAL A 92 -33.84 25.05 11.23
CA VAL A 92 -33.57 24.09 10.16
C VAL A 92 -33.37 22.71 10.78
N LEU A 93 -34.15 21.74 10.32
CA LEU A 93 -34.10 20.36 10.77
C LEU A 93 -33.35 19.48 9.76
N ALA A 94 -32.63 18.48 10.27
CA ALA A 94 -32.03 17.45 9.44
C ALA A 94 -33.10 16.58 8.77
N GLU A 95 -33.15 16.52 7.44
CA GLU A 95 -34.09 15.66 6.71
C GLU A 95 -33.71 14.18 6.74
N SER A 96 -32.42 13.89 6.98
CA SER A 96 -31.84 12.55 7.04
C SER A 96 -30.86 12.44 8.22
N SER A 97 -30.44 11.19 8.52
CA SER A 97 -29.35 10.93 9.47
C SER A 97 -28.04 10.77 8.71
N GLY A 98 -26.94 11.25 9.27
CA GLY A 98 -25.63 11.17 8.62
C GLY A 98 -24.62 12.16 9.19
N ILE A 99 -23.63 12.52 8.39
CA ILE A 99 -22.60 13.50 8.69
C ILE A 99 -23.00 14.84 8.07
N LEU A 100 -23.14 15.88 8.90
CA LEU A 100 -23.45 17.23 8.46
C LEU A 100 -22.19 17.91 7.91
N LEU A 101 -22.28 18.43 6.70
CA LEU A 101 -21.26 19.25 6.06
C LEU A 101 -21.81 20.66 5.83
N HIS A 102 -21.06 21.67 6.26
CA HIS A 102 -21.41 23.09 6.06
C HIS A 102 -20.99 23.61 4.67
N GLY A 103 -20.42 22.74 3.85
CA GLY A 103 -19.99 23.04 2.48
C GLY A 103 -20.92 22.42 1.46
N ILE A 104 -21.12 23.14 0.36
CA ILE A 104 -21.80 22.66 -0.84
C ILE A 104 -20.82 22.86 -1.99
N ASP A 105 -20.79 21.90 -2.90
CA ASP A 105 -20.04 21.98 -4.15
C ASP A 105 -21.02 21.90 -5.34
N GLU A 106 -20.51 22.13 -6.55
CA GLU A 106 -21.31 22.04 -7.78
C GLU A 106 -21.85 20.64 -8.07
N LEU A 107 -21.34 19.63 -7.35
CA LEU A 107 -21.74 18.23 -7.48
C LEU A 107 -22.84 17.84 -6.47
N SER A 108 -23.07 18.64 -5.43
CA SER A 108 -24.07 18.40 -4.39
C SER A 108 -25.48 18.32 -4.99
N GLY A 109 -26.12 17.15 -4.86
CA GLY A 109 -27.47 16.88 -5.37
C GLY A 109 -27.55 16.51 -6.86
N ILE A 110 -26.45 16.63 -7.62
CA ILE A 110 -26.42 16.34 -9.06
C ILE A 110 -25.61 15.07 -9.32
N TRP A 111 -24.45 14.96 -8.67
CA TRP A 111 -23.52 13.87 -8.89
C TRP A 111 -23.92 12.64 -8.07
N ASN A 112 -24.36 11.61 -8.77
CA ASN A 112 -24.87 10.38 -8.17
C ASN A 112 -24.22 9.16 -8.83
N LEU A 113 -24.22 8.05 -8.09
CA LEU A 113 -23.59 6.81 -8.52
C LEU A 113 -24.18 6.26 -9.81
N GLU A 114 -25.50 6.32 -9.97
CA GLU A 114 -26.19 5.71 -11.10
C GLU A 114 -25.76 6.36 -12.42
N SER A 115 -25.79 7.70 -12.49
CA SER A 115 -25.34 8.43 -13.67
C SER A 115 -23.86 8.13 -14.00
N VAL A 116 -22.98 8.16 -13.00
CA VAL A 116 -21.55 7.88 -13.18
C VAL A 116 -21.30 6.45 -13.66
N TRP A 117 -21.99 5.48 -13.06
CA TRP A 117 -21.86 4.07 -13.41
C TRP A 117 -22.37 3.81 -14.83
N GLN A 118 -23.50 4.40 -15.21
CA GLN A 118 -24.09 4.25 -16.54
C GLN A 118 -23.22 4.89 -17.63
N GLU A 119 -22.79 6.13 -17.44
CA GLU A 119 -21.98 6.87 -18.41
C GLU A 119 -20.55 6.32 -18.51
N GLY A 120 -20.06 5.67 -17.45
CA GLY A 120 -18.68 5.18 -17.38
C GLY A 120 -17.64 6.30 -17.36
N LYS A 121 -18.06 7.53 -17.04
CA LYS A 121 -17.21 8.71 -17.02
C LYS A 121 -17.04 9.19 -15.59
N LEU A 122 -15.80 9.08 -15.11
CA LEU A 122 -15.38 9.68 -13.86
C LEU A 122 -14.85 11.08 -14.16
N THR A 123 -15.75 12.03 -14.43
CA THR A 123 -15.37 13.42 -14.68
C THR A 123 -15.12 14.11 -13.35
N PRO A 124 -13.88 14.45 -12.97
CA PRO A 124 -13.57 15.06 -11.69
C PRO A 124 -13.60 16.58 -11.86
N PHE A 125 -14.78 17.17 -12.09
CA PHE A 125 -14.89 18.61 -11.88
C PHE A 125 -15.21 18.84 -10.40
N PHE A 126 -14.17 18.92 -9.58
CA PHE A 126 -14.32 19.36 -8.21
C PHE A 126 -14.27 20.89 -8.21
N GLY A 127 -15.44 21.52 -8.32
CA GLY A 127 -15.58 22.93 -7.95
C GLY A 127 -15.17 23.12 -6.48
N GLU A 128 -14.68 24.31 -6.13
CA GLU A 128 -14.35 24.61 -4.74
C GLU A 128 -15.59 24.46 -3.86
N SER A 129 -15.48 23.70 -2.77
CA SER A 129 -16.56 23.61 -1.78
C SER A 129 -16.75 24.97 -1.12
N LYS A 130 -17.93 25.56 -1.32
CA LYS A 130 -18.30 26.82 -0.67
C LYS A 130 -18.79 26.53 0.73
N VAL A 131 -17.92 26.71 1.71
CA VAL A 131 -18.26 26.56 3.13
C VAL A 131 -19.10 27.76 3.60
N ILE A 132 -20.31 27.49 4.08
CA ILE A 132 -21.21 28.48 4.66
C ILE A 132 -20.87 28.65 6.15
N ARG A 133 -20.44 29.85 6.53
CA ARG A 133 -20.05 30.16 7.92
C ARG A 133 -21.20 30.80 8.70
N ASN A 134 -21.07 30.82 10.02
CA ASN A 134 -22.00 31.58 10.85
C ASN A 134 -22.03 33.06 10.44
N GLY A 135 -23.23 33.62 10.39
CA GLY A 135 -23.48 35.00 9.97
C GLY A 135 -23.60 35.20 8.46
N THR A 136 -23.28 34.19 7.63
CA THR A 136 -23.49 34.28 6.17
C THR A 136 -24.96 34.52 5.85
N ARG A 137 -25.25 35.49 4.99
CA ARG A 137 -26.60 35.80 4.52
C ARG A 137 -26.97 34.90 3.35
N VAL A 138 -28.13 34.26 3.43
CA VAL A 138 -28.66 33.34 2.41
C VAL A 138 -30.12 33.65 2.12
N GLU A 139 -30.59 33.23 0.96
CA GLU A 139 -31.99 33.35 0.55
C GLU A 139 -32.79 32.08 0.90
N ALA A 140 -34.10 32.21 1.06
CA ALA A 140 -35.00 31.08 1.23
C ALA A 140 -34.91 30.13 0.02
N GLY A 141 -34.94 28.82 0.28
CA GLY A 141 -34.88 27.78 -0.74
C GLY A 141 -33.47 27.45 -1.23
N LEU A 142 -32.45 28.24 -0.88
CA LEU A 142 -31.07 27.92 -1.24
C LEU A 142 -30.46 26.86 -0.30
N PRO A 143 -29.64 25.95 -0.83
CA PRO A 143 -28.92 24.99 -0.01
C PRO A 143 -27.83 25.72 0.80
N ILE A 144 -27.70 25.34 2.07
CA ILE A 144 -26.72 25.89 3.03
C ILE A 144 -25.74 24.84 3.56
N GLY A 145 -26.01 23.56 3.35
CA GLY A 145 -25.13 22.45 3.66
C GLY A 145 -25.61 21.14 3.03
N GLU A 146 -24.99 20.03 3.40
CA GLU A 146 -25.34 18.68 2.95
C GLU A 146 -25.25 17.71 4.14
N ILE A 147 -26.13 16.73 4.21
CA ILE A 147 -26.01 15.59 5.12
C ILE A 147 -25.70 14.36 4.29
N ARG A 148 -24.61 13.68 4.60
CA ARG A 148 -24.16 12.47 3.90
C ARG A 148 -24.32 11.24 4.78
N ASP A 149 -24.98 10.22 4.25
CA ASP A 149 -25.16 8.93 4.90
C ASP A 149 -23.81 8.20 4.98
N ASN A 150 -23.42 7.81 6.20
CA ASN A 150 -22.18 7.10 6.50
C ASN A 150 -22.38 5.60 6.74
N LEU A 151 -23.59 5.07 6.54
CA LEU A 151 -23.90 3.66 6.75
C LEU A 151 -23.45 2.78 5.59
N LEU A 152 -23.75 3.16 4.36
CA LEU A 152 -23.34 2.43 3.16
C LEU A 152 -22.52 3.35 2.27
N ILE A 153 -21.25 3.00 2.10
CA ILE A 153 -20.30 3.73 1.29
C ILE A 153 -20.00 2.89 0.07
N ARG A 154 -20.10 3.50 -1.10
CA ARG A 154 -19.72 2.90 -2.37
C ARG A 154 -18.53 3.63 -2.94
N LEU A 155 -17.63 2.87 -3.54
CA LEU A 155 -16.47 3.36 -4.23
C LEU A 155 -16.58 2.97 -5.69
N VAL A 156 -16.33 3.93 -6.59
CA VAL A 156 -16.08 3.62 -8.00
C VAL A 156 -14.61 3.84 -8.28
N LEU A 157 -13.93 2.79 -8.72
CA LEU A 157 -12.51 2.80 -9.02
C LEU A 157 -12.28 2.45 -10.48
N GLU A 158 -11.40 3.19 -11.14
CA GLU A 158 -10.92 2.86 -12.47
C GLU A 158 -9.59 2.13 -12.39
N LEU A 159 -9.48 0.97 -13.05
CA LEU A 159 -8.26 0.16 -13.14
C LEU A 159 -7.95 -0.21 -14.59
N LYS A 160 -6.67 -0.40 -14.91
CA LYS A 160 -6.31 -1.06 -16.18
C LYS A 160 -6.73 -2.52 -16.12
N ARG A 161 -7.08 -3.09 -17.27
CA ARG A 161 -7.45 -4.52 -17.37
C ARG A 161 -6.36 -5.47 -16.89
N GLU A 162 -5.10 -5.14 -17.14
CA GLU A 162 -3.92 -5.93 -16.71
C GLU A 162 -3.70 -5.94 -15.18
N ASP A 163 -4.19 -4.90 -14.49
CA ASP A 163 -4.07 -4.79 -13.04
C ASP A 163 -5.17 -5.56 -12.30
N PHE A 164 -6.27 -5.87 -13.00
CA PHE A 164 -7.40 -6.60 -12.43
C PHE A 164 -7.01 -8.00 -11.99
N TYR A 165 -7.37 -8.35 -10.76
CA TYR A 165 -7.10 -9.68 -10.21
C TYR A 165 -8.37 -10.52 -10.24
N ALA A 166 -8.40 -11.53 -11.12
CA ALA A 166 -9.60 -12.32 -11.40
C ALA A 166 -10.24 -12.95 -10.16
N ASP A 167 -9.43 -13.44 -9.20
CA ASP A 167 -9.94 -14.07 -7.97
C ASP A 167 -10.78 -13.11 -7.11
N TRP A 168 -10.73 -11.79 -7.34
CA TRP A 168 -11.64 -10.86 -6.67
C TRP A 168 -13.11 -11.15 -6.97
N LEU A 169 -13.44 -11.71 -8.14
CA LEU A 169 -14.80 -12.09 -8.52
C LEU A 169 -15.35 -13.23 -7.65
N ASP A 170 -14.48 -14.13 -7.20
CA ASP A 170 -14.86 -15.30 -6.39
C ASP A 170 -14.83 -15.01 -4.88
N LYS A 171 -14.31 -13.84 -4.48
CA LYS A 171 -14.18 -13.45 -3.07
C LYS A 171 -15.45 -12.75 -2.57
N LYS A 172 -15.93 -13.18 -1.40
CA LYS A 172 -17.02 -12.49 -0.67
C LYS A 172 -16.63 -11.08 -0.18
N ARG A 173 -15.33 -10.90 0.13
CA ARG A 173 -14.74 -9.67 0.66
C ARG A 173 -13.35 -9.47 0.07
N ILE A 174 -13.04 -8.24 -0.28
CA ILE A 174 -11.74 -7.78 -0.80
C ILE A 174 -11.20 -6.76 0.20
N SER A 175 -9.93 -6.90 0.56
CA SER A 175 -9.26 -5.91 1.41
C SER A 175 -8.90 -4.67 0.58
N ILE A 176 -9.28 -3.51 1.10
CA ILE A 176 -8.92 -2.18 0.60
C ILE A 176 -8.18 -1.45 1.71
N PHE A 177 -6.95 -1.02 1.42
CA PHE A 177 -6.20 -0.14 2.30
C PHE A 177 -6.27 1.29 1.80
N PHE A 178 -6.47 2.24 2.71
CA PHE A 178 -6.59 3.67 2.45
C PHE A 178 -5.38 4.39 3.03
N PRO A 179 -4.32 4.66 2.23
CA PRO A 179 -3.05 5.17 2.73
C PRO A 179 -3.16 6.48 3.50
N SER A 180 -4.01 7.40 3.04
CA SER A 180 -4.22 8.71 3.67
C SER A 180 -4.82 8.63 5.09
N PHE A 181 -5.38 7.47 5.45
CA PHE A 181 -5.98 7.22 6.76
C PHE A 181 -5.25 6.13 7.55
N GLY A 182 -4.27 5.44 6.96
CA GLY A 182 -3.62 4.28 7.58
C GLY A 182 -4.61 3.18 7.96
N ARG A 183 -5.70 3.03 7.19
CA ARG A 183 -6.85 2.18 7.55
C ARG A 183 -7.07 1.11 6.49
N GLU A 184 -7.38 -0.10 6.93
CA GLU A 184 -7.80 -1.22 6.09
C GLU A 184 -9.29 -1.49 6.30
N GLU A 185 -10.02 -1.79 5.22
CA GLU A 185 -11.43 -2.17 5.24
C GLU A 185 -11.69 -3.39 4.37
N GLU A 186 -12.68 -4.19 4.75
CA GLU A 186 -13.22 -5.24 3.90
C GLU A 186 -14.38 -4.72 3.07
N SER A 187 -14.23 -4.75 1.75
CA SER A 187 -15.23 -4.32 0.79
C SER A 187 -15.83 -5.49 0.02
N THR A 188 -17.09 -5.36 -0.38
CA THR A 188 -17.73 -6.23 -1.37
C THR A 188 -17.42 -5.67 -2.77
N LEU A 189 -17.13 -6.53 -3.74
CA LEU A 189 -17.16 -6.16 -5.16
C LEU A 189 -18.60 -6.36 -5.65
N GLU A 190 -19.32 -5.25 -5.86
CA GLU A 190 -20.71 -5.29 -6.31
C GLU A 190 -20.80 -5.55 -7.81
N ASP A 191 -19.94 -4.90 -8.60
CA ASP A 191 -19.98 -5.00 -10.06
C ASP A 191 -18.63 -4.60 -10.71
N VAL A 192 -18.40 -5.08 -11.94
CA VAL A 192 -17.24 -4.75 -12.77
C VAL A 192 -17.72 -4.42 -14.18
N LYS A 193 -17.43 -3.21 -14.65
CA LYS A 193 -17.84 -2.74 -15.96
C LYS A 193 -16.63 -2.40 -16.84
N PRO A 194 -16.48 -2.98 -18.03
CA PRO A 194 -15.46 -2.55 -18.98
C PRO A 194 -15.79 -1.17 -19.57
N VAL A 195 -14.81 -0.27 -19.58
CA VAL A 195 -14.92 1.06 -20.20
C VAL A 195 -13.65 1.31 -21.02
N GLY A 196 -13.76 1.23 -22.35
CA GLY A 196 -12.59 1.30 -23.23
C GLY A 196 -11.56 0.22 -22.89
N ASN A 197 -10.29 0.61 -22.67
CA ASN A 197 -9.21 -0.29 -22.25
C ASN A 197 -9.08 -0.46 -20.72
N LYS A 198 -10.03 0.05 -19.96
CA LYS A 198 -10.05 0.01 -18.48
C LYS A 198 -11.26 -0.75 -17.97
N LEU A 199 -11.28 -0.98 -16.66
CA LEU A 199 -12.40 -1.50 -15.90
C LEU A 199 -12.81 -0.47 -14.85
N LEU A 200 -14.11 -0.28 -14.68
CA LEU A 200 -14.69 0.34 -13.50
C LEU A 200 -15.10 -0.76 -12.54
N LEU A 201 -14.70 -0.61 -11.29
CA LEU A 201 -15.08 -1.49 -10.18
C LEU A 201 -16.03 -0.72 -9.28
N LEU A 202 -17.16 -1.33 -8.95
CA LEU A 202 -18.08 -0.85 -7.93
C LEU A 202 -17.85 -1.66 -6.65
N LEU A 203 -17.41 -0.99 -5.61
CA LEU A 203 -17.03 -1.57 -4.33
C LEU A 203 -17.91 -0.98 -3.22
N SER A 204 -18.24 -1.76 -2.18
CA SER A 204 -19.01 -1.24 -1.05
C SER A 204 -18.62 -1.81 0.31
N PHE A 205 -18.71 -0.95 1.32
CA PHE A 205 -18.51 -1.30 2.73
C PHE A 205 -19.38 -0.39 3.60
N THR A 206 -19.41 -0.65 4.91
CA THR A 206 -20.31 0.06 5.84
C THR A 206 -19.55 0.76 6.95
N GLY A 207 -20.10 1.90 7.40
CA GLY A 207 -19.71 2.53 8.67
C GLY A 207 -18.35 3.25 8.67
N TRP A 208 -18.29 4.44 8.05
CA TRP A 208 -17.10 5.31 8.16
C TRP A 208 -17.43 6.80 8.02
N ASP A 209 -17.32 7.53 9.13
CA ASP A 209 -17.70 8.94 9.25
C ASP A 209 -16.74 9.91 8.53
N ASP A 210 -15.44 9.60 8.48
CA ASP A 210 -14.47 10.51 7.85
C ASP A 210 -14.46 10.41 6.33
N ILE A 211 -14.61 9.21 5.75
CA ILE A 211 -14.49 9.04 4.31
C ILE A 211 -15.58 9.77 3.52
N VAL A 212 -16.78 9.92 4.08
CA VAL A 212 -17.90 10.64 3.41
C VAL A 212 -17.64 12.13 3.24
N LYS A 213 -16.65 12.69 3.96
CA LYS A 213 -16.21 14.08 3.81
C LYS A 213 -15.44 14.29 2.50
N PHE A 214 -14.97 13.22 1.88
CA PHE A 214 -14.15 13.25 0.67
C PHE A 214 -14.97 12.81 -0.55
N ARG A 215 -14.66 13.39 -1.71
CA ARG A 215 -15.22 12.96 -3.00
C ARG A 215 -14.34 11.91 -3.67
N THR A 216 -13.03 11.95 -3.40
CA THR A 216 -12.05 10.97 -3.86
C THR A 216 -11.08 10.60 -2.76
N VAL A 217 -10.58 9.37 -2.81
CA VAL A 217 -9.58 8.83 -1.90
C VAL A 217 -8.63 7.92 -2.67
N ASP A 218 -7.34 7.95 -2.33
CA ASP A 218 -6.38 6.99 -2.84
C ASP A 218 -6.56 5.66 -2.08
N VAL A 219 -6.51 4.56 -2.82
CA VAL A 219 -6.75 3.21 -2.31
C VAL A 219 -5.73 2.21 -2.84
N ARG A 220 -5.50 1.17 -2.06
CA ARG A 220 -4.76 -0.04 -2.43
C ARG A 220 -5.67 -1.24 -2.32
N LEU A 221 -5.90 -1.94 -3.43
CA LEU A 221 -6.70 -3.15 -3.44
C LEU A 221 -5.77 -4.34 -3.32
N VAL A 222 -5.92 -5.12 -2.24
CA VAL A 222 -5.06 -6.26 -1.98
C VAL A 222 -5.49 -7.42 -2.89
N LYS A 223 -4.58 -7.84 -3.79
CA LYS A 223 -4.74 -9.04 -4.62
C LYS A 223 -4.67 -10.28 -3.73
N ARG A 224 -3.56 -10.40 -3.01
CA ARG A 224 -3.26 -11.52 -2.11
C ARG A 224 -2.28 -11.11 -1.02
N LYS A 225 -2.37 -11.80 0.12
CA LYS A 225 -1.38 -11.77 1.20
C LYS A 225 -0.71 -13.13 1.25
N PHE A 226 0.60 -13.17 1.36
CA PHE A 226 1.36 -14.42 1.48
C PHE A 226 2.59 -14.22 2.35
N MET A 227 3.07 -15.30 2.97
CA MET A 227 4.33 -15.27 3.69
C MET A 227 5.49 -15.43 2.71
N GLY A 228 6.46 -14.53 2.78
CA GLY A 228 7.65 -14.57 1.93
C GLY A 228 8.88 -14.04 2.64
N ALA A 229 10.05 -14.49 2.21
CA ALA A 229 11.32 -13.95 2.63
C ALA A 229 11.63 -12.69 1.81
N ILE A 230 11.88 -11.56 2.48
CA ILE A 230 12.42 -10.36 1.84
C ILE A 230 13.94 -10.47 1.84
N ILE A 231 14.53 -10.46 0.65
CA ILE A 231 15.97 -10.61 0.45
C ILE A 231 16.53 -9.45 -0.39
N PRO A 232 17.79 -9.06 -0.17
CA PRO A 232 18.47 -8.09 -1.03
C PRO A 232 18.61 -8.61 -2.47
N VAL A 233 18.36 -7.76 -3.47
CA VAL A 233 18.51 -8.13 -4.90
C VAL A 233 19.94 -8.55 -5.22
N ASN A 234 20.95 -7.93 -4.60
CA ASN A 234 22.36 -8.29 -4.78
C ASN A 234 22.74 -9.68 -4.23
N ALA A 235 21.90 -10.31 -3.41
CA ALA A 235 22.09 -11.70 -2.97
C ALA A 235 21.67 -12.71 -4.05
N ILE A 236 20.93 -12.26 -5.06
CA ILE A 236 20.42 -13.08 -6.15
C ILE A 236 21.46 -13.11 -7.26
N ILE A 237 21.81 -14.32 -7.69
CA ILE A 237 22.75 -14.56 -8.79
C ILE A 237 22.10 -15.36 -9.89
N ILE A 238 22.62 -15.21 -11.10
CA ILE A 238 22.20 -15.98 -12.28
C ILE A 238 23.30 -16.99 -12.59
N LYS A 239 22.97 -18.28 -12.52
CA LYS A 239 23.86 -19.39 -12.87
C LYS A 239 23.18 -20.26 -13.92
N GLU A 240 23.83 -20.46 -15.06
CA GLU A 240 23.32 -21.30 -16.16
C GLU A 240 21.89 -20.88 -16.60
N GLY A 241 21.61 -19.58 -16.62
CA GLY A 241 20.30 -19.02 -16.99
C GLY A 241 19.23 -19.12 -15.89
N LYS A 242 19.57 -19.66 -14.71
CA LYS A 242 18.68 -19.80 -13.57
C LYS A 242 19.02 -18.80 -12.48
N SER A 243 18.02 -18.08 -11.98
CA SER A 243 18.18 -17.18 -10.84
C SER A 243 18.12 -17.96 -9.53
N GLY A 244 18.99 -17.63 -8.59
CA GLY A 244 19.06 -18.32 -7.31
C GLY A 244 19.85 -17.53 -6.27
N VAL A 245 19.96 -18.10 -5.08
CA VAL A 245 20.76 -17.56 -3.97
C VAL A 245 21.76 -18.58 -3.49
N TYR A 246 22.87 -18.10 -2.94
CA TYR A 246 23.80 -18.94 -2.20
C TYR A 246 23.31 -19.14 -0.77
N MET A 247 23.09 -20.40 -0.41
CA MET A 247 22.61 -20.82 0.89
C MET A 247 23.77 -21.35 1.74
N VAL A 248 23.67 -21.20 3.07
CA VAL A 248 24.68 -21.68 4.02
C VAL A 248 24.13 -22.83 4.85
N ARG A 249 24.71 -24.03 4.73
CA ARG A 249 24.39 -25.22 5.55
C ARG A 249 25.66 -25.90 6.03
N GLY A 250 25.77 -26.10 7.34
CA GLY A 250 26.98 -26.71 7.94
C GLY A 250 28.28 -25.96 7.58
N GLY A 251 28.18 -24.66 7.32
CA GLY A 251 29.27 -23.80 6.88
C GLY A 251 29.73 -23.93 5.44
N ARG A 252 29.02 -24.71 4.62
CA ARG A 252 29.23 -24.78 3.18
C ARG A 252 28.19 -23.98 2.41
N VAL A 253 28.64 -23.41 1.30
CA VAL A 253 27.81 -22.67 0.35
C VAL A 253 27.26 -23.63 -0.71
N PHE A 254 25.96 -23.55 -1.00
CA PHE A 254 25.32 -24.27 -2.11
C PHE A 254 24.36 -23.35 -2.86
N PHE A 255 24.28 -23.52 -4.17
CA PHE A 255 23.32 -22.77 -4.98
C PHE A 255 21.92 -23.35 -4.82
N ARG A 256 20.93 -22.48 -4.60
CA ARG A 256 19.51 -22.83 -4.69
C ARG A 256 18.84 -21.92 -5.70
N GLU A 257 18.29 -22.52 -6.75
CA GLU A 257 17.36 -21.85 -7.66
C GLU A 257 16.12 -21.38 -6.87
N ILE A 258 15.75 -20.11 -7.05
CA ILE A 258 14.56 -19.52 -6.43
C ILE A 258 13.76 -18.73 -7.46
N LYS A 259 12.44 -18.74 -7.29
CA LYS A 259 11.55 -17.77 -7.93
C LYS A 259 11.39 -16.58 -7.00
N PHE A 260 11.54 -15.40 -7.55
CA PHE A 260 11.38 -14.17 -6.79
C PHE A 260 10.64 -13.12 -7.62
N ARG A 261 10.20 -12.07 -6.92
CA ARG A 261 9.70 -10.86 -7.51
C ARG A 261 10.42 -9.68 -6.88
N GLU A 262 10.86 -8.73 -7.69
CA GLU A 262 11.42 -7.47 -7.18
C GLU A 262 10.31 -6.63 -6.54
N LEU A 263 10.55 -6.17 -5.31
CA LEU A 263 9.71 -5.19 -4.61
C LEU A 263 10.22 -3.77 -4.89
N SER A 264 11.54 -3.63 -5.07
CA SER A 264 12.22 -2.39 -5.43
C SER A 264 13.56 -2.72 -6.10
N SER A 265 14.34 -1.70 -6.48
CA SER A 265 15.69 -1.89 -7.00
C SER A 265 16.66 -2.54 -6.00
N ALA A 266 16.33 -2.59 -4.71
CA ALA A 266 17.18 -3.13 -3.65
C ALA A 266 16.66 -4.43 -3.03
N LEU A 267 15.34 -4.69 -3.08
CA LEU A 267 14.69 -5.79 -2.37
C LEU A 267 13.84 -6.65 -3.30
N ALA A 268 13.83 -7.95 -3.01
CA ALA A 268 13.02 -8.96 -3.66
C ALA A 268 12.29 -9.82 -2.62
N VAL A 269 11.18 -10.43 -3.02
CA VAL A 269 10.43 -11.40 -2.22
C VAL A 269 10.46 -12.78 -2.87
N THR A 270 10.63 -13.83 -2.06
CA THR A 270 10.52 -15.23 -2.49
C THR A 270 9.78 -16.09 -1.46
N SER A 271 9.01 -17.08 -1.93
CA SER A 271 8.36 -18.10 -1.10
C SER A 271 9.21 -19.37 -0.94
N ASP A 272 10.36 -19.46 -1.62
CA ASP A 272 11.15 -20.69 -1.73
C ASP A 272 12.19 -20.85 -0.59
N LEU A 273 12.24 -19.87 0.31
CA LEU A 273 13.10 -19.84 1.47
C LEU A 273 12.28 -20.03 2.75
N LYS A 274 12.87 -20.71 3.73
CA LYS A 274 12.22 -21.00 5.02
C LYS A 274 12.83 -20.15 6.13
N GLU A 275 12.03 -19.88 7.14
CA GLU A 275 12.50 -19.20 8.35
C GLU A 275 13.69 -19.95 8.99
N GLY A 276 14.70 -19.19 9.40
CA GLY A 276 15.93 -19.73 9.98
C GLY A 276 16.95 -20.25 8.96
N GLU A 277 16.59 -20.37 7.68
CA GLU A 277 17.61 -20.57 6.63
C GLU A 277 18.52 -19.34 6.52
N ARG A 278 19.70 -19.52 5.93
CA ARG A 278 20.70 -18.47 5.83
C ARG A 278 21.21 -18.36 4.40
N ILE A 279 21.24 -17.13 3.88
CA ILE A 279 21.77 -16.82 2.55
C ILE A 279 23.03 -15.95 2.64
N VAL A 280 23.85 -16.01 1.61
CA VAL A 280 24.99 -15.11 1.42
C VAL A 280 24.52 -13.81 0.76
N ILE A 281 24.91 -12.67 1.32
CA ILE A 281 24.56 -11.33 0.78
C ILE A 281 25.61 -10.82 -0.20
N GLU A 282 26.84 -11.35 -0.12
CA GLU A 282 27.98 -10.96 -0.96
C GLU A 282 28.40 -12.16 -1.83
N PRO A 283 27.59 -12.55 -2.83
CA PRO A 283 27.83 -13.79 -3.57
C PRO A 283 29.15 -13.80 -4.34
N ASP A 284 29.67 -12.64 -4.73
CA ASP A 284 30.96 -12.52 -5.45
C ASP A 284 32.18 -12.93 -4.61
N LYS A 285 32.03 -13.03 -3.29
CA LYS A 285 33.12 -13.44 -2.37
C LYS A 285 33.15 -14.95 -2.12
N VAL A 286 32.23 -15.71 -2.70
CA VAL A 286 32.11 -17.14 -2.47
C VAL A 286 31.96 -17.91 -3.77
N SER A 287 32.26 -19.19 -3.71
CA SER A 287 31.95 -20.14 -4.78
C SER A 287 31.16 -21.29 -4.20
N GLU A 288 30.37 -21.95 -5.03
CA GLU A 288 29.65 -23.14 -4.61
C GLU A 288 30.61 -24.21 -4.07
N GLY A 289 30.21 -24.88 -2.98
CA GLY A 289 31.02 -25.85 -2.27
C GLY A 289 32.05 -25.26 -1.31
N ALA A 290 32.31 -23.93 -1.35
CA ALA A 290 33.25 -23.28 -0.46
C ALA A 290 32.78 -23.38 0.99
N PHE A 291 33.74 -23.61 1.90
CA PHE A 291 33.53 -23.44 3.33
C PHE A 291 33.69 -21.96 3.66
N ILE A 292 32.82 -21.41 4.52
CA ILE A 292 32.82 -20.00 4.88
C ILE A 292 32.73 -19.82 6.40
N ARG A 293 33.12 -18.65 6.89
CA ARG A 293 32.77 -18.18 8.24
C ARG A 293 31.80 -17.01 8.10
N TRP A 294 30.79 -16.93 8.94
CA TRP A 294 29.75 -15.91 8.85
C TRP A 294 29.38 -15.39 10.24
#